data_AF-A0A932NTE8-F1
#
_entry.id   AF-A0A932NTE8-F1
#
_cell.length_a   1.000
_cell.length_b   1.000
_cell.length_c   1.000
_cell.angle_alpha   90.00
_cell.angle_beta   90.00
_cell.angle_gamma   90.00
#
_symmetry.space_group_name_H-M   'P 1'
#
loop_
_entity.id
_entity.type
_entity.pdbx_description
1 polymer ?
#
loop_
_entity_poly.entity_id
_entity_poly.type
_entity_poly.pdbx_seq_one_letter_code
_entity_poly.pdbx_strand_id
1 'polypeptide(L)'
;MSPLGYLSYFRWQSVIDILLVAFLLYQLYLWVRESRAVRPIAGLVVLGVLALVARWSGLILAGWLFQSLWSMLLLLIVIVFQPEIRRILERMNPLDVFRGQRVVLQRETLAELTEAVFRMAHDKVGALVVLPGHDPIEEHLREGVQVEALVSRELLRSLFQPPAPTHDGAIVIRSGRIDRAACFLPMTTASGLPSEYGARHRAAIGLTERCDALCVLVSEEQGTVALARQGTLTPFFESERLQQELERELQDSLSAEAPERGGLTWLTHHWWAKGLAIGLTAALWVGIVGEQSSETGMTLPIEYQSIAPIVELRGDVPRELNIRLRASQFALEALRSQPLRARINLAHVQPGINYIPLTRGQIDLPPGIEVTEIRPALVVLEVGKKEGAITQTGQ
;
A
#
# COMPACT_ATOMS: atom_id res chain seq x y z
N MET A 1 12.27 -2.06 -35.73
CA MET A 1 11.58 -1.82 -34.43
C MET A 1 11.15 -0.36 -34.41
N SER A 2 9.89 -0.06 -34.73
CA SER A 2 9.37 1.31 -34.70
C SER A 2 8.76 1.58 -33.31
N PRO A 3 9.24 2.59 -32.56
CA PRO A 3 8.73 2.93 -31.22
C PRO A 3 7.26 3.40 -31.20
N LEU A 4 6.63 3.53 -32.37
CA LEU A 4 5.27 4.04 -32.56
C LEU A 4 4.16 2.99 -32.30
N GLY A 5 4.48 1.70 -32.20
CA GLY A 5 3.49 0.63 -31.95
C GLY A 5 3.02 0.52 -30.49
N TYR A 6 3.74 1.14 -29.55
CA TYR A 6 3.36 1.15 -28.13
C TYR A 6 2.20 2.11 -27.82
N LEU A 7 1.95 3.08 -28.68
CA LEU A 7 0.89 4.09 -28.50
C LEU A 7 -0.52 3.56 -28.79
N SER A 8 -0.67 2.49 -29.59
CA SER A 8 -2.00 1.95 -29.93
C SER A 8 -2.63 1.08 -28.83
N TYR A 9 -1.89 0.76 -27.78
CA TYR A 9 -2.40 0.09 -26.57
C TYR A 9 -2.62 1.06 -25.40
N PHE A 10 -2.47 2.37 -25.65
CA PHE A 10 -2.71 3.43 -24.67
C PHE A 10 -4.21 3.60 -24.43
N ARG A 11 -4.77 2.67 -23.67
CA ARG A 11 -6.15 2.72 -23.20
C ARG A 11 -6.25 3.75 -22.07
N TRP A 12 -7.38 4.46 -21.95
CA TRP A 12 -7.61 5.40 -20.83
C TRP A 12 -7.48 4.71 -19.46
N GLN A 13 -7.74 3.40 -19.40
CA GLN A 13 -7.48 2.59 -18.22
C GLN A 13 -5.99 2.60 -17.80
N SER A 14 -5.05 2.63 -18.74
CA SER A 14 -3.60 2.71 -18.45
C SER A 14 -3.22 4.05 -17.80
N VAL A 15 -3.89 5.14 -18.18
CA VAL A 15 -3.69 6.46 -17.55
C VAL A 15 -4.17 6.43 -16.09
N ILE A 16 -5.33 5.82 -15.83
CA ILE A 16 -5.88 5.70 -14.48
C ILE A 16 -5.01 4.79 -13.63
N ASP A 17 -4.53 3.68 -14.19
CA ASP A 17 -3.68 2.72 -13.48
C ASP A 17 -2.34 3.37 -13.08
N ILE A 18 -1.72 4.12 -14.00
CA ILE A 18 -0.51 4.90 -13.72
C ILE A 18 -0.77 5.96 -12.65
N LEU A 19 -1.90 6.69 -12.72
CA LEU A 19 -2.24 7.70 -11.72
C LEU A 19 -2.51 7.09 -10.34
N LEU A 20 -3.19 5.95 -10.28
CA LEU A 20 -3.50 5.24 -9.04
C LEU A 20 -2.22 4.69 -8.38
N VAL A 21 -1.36 4.04 -9.16
CA VAL A 21 -0.07 3.53 -8.67
C VAL A 21 0.85 4.69 -8.27
N ALA A 22 0.90 5.78 -9.04
CA ALA A 22 1.68 6.97 -8.69
C ALA A 22 1.18 7.63 -7.40
N PHE A 23 -0.14 7.69 -7.20
CA PHE A 23 -0.74 8.17 -5.95
C PHE A 23 -0.35 7.27 -4.76
N LEU A 24 -0.49 5.95 -4.90
CA LEU A 24 -0.12 4.99 -3.85
C LEU A 24 1.37 5.06 -3.49
N LEU A 25 2.25 5.16 -4.50
CA LEU A 25 3.70 5.29 -4.27
C LEU A 25 4.07 6.64 -3.68
N TYR A 26 3.37 7.72 -4.02
CA TYR A 26 3.57 9.02 -3.41
C TYR A 26 3.16 9.03 -1.93
N GLN A 27 2.02 8.41 -1.60
CA GLN A 27 1.60 8.22 -0.22
C GLN A 27 2.59 7.35 0.56
N LEU A 28 3.08 6.27 -0.05
CA LEU A 28 4.14 5.46 0.54
C LEU A 28 5.41 6.28 0.76
N TYR A 29 5.86 7.07 -0.21
CA TYR A 29 7.05 7.93 -0.09
C TYR A 29 6.93 8.92 1.08
N LEU A 30 5.79 9.60 1.22
CA LEU A 30 5.55 10.53 2.34
C LEU A 30 5.63 9.81 3.68
N TRP A 31 5.06 8.61 3.76
CA TRP A 31 5.08 7.76 4.95
C TRP A 31 6.48 7.27 5.35
N VAL A 32 7.36 7.09 4.36
CA VAL A 32 8.75 6.65 4.56
C VAL A 32 9.67 7.81 4.94
N ARG A 33 9.37 9.04 4.52
CA ARG A 33 10.20 10.22 4.77
C ARG A 33 10.22 10.64 6.25
N GLU A 34 9.16 10.37 7.00
CA GLU A 34 9.01 10.81 8.39
C GLU A 34 9.27 9.71 9.43
N SER A 35 9.25 8.44 9.05
CA SER A 35 9.38 7.33 10.00
C SER A 35 10.82 6.83 10.14
N ARG A 36 11.22 6.39 11.36
CA ARG A 36 12.48 5.66 11.61
C ARG A 36 12.55 4.29 10.88
N ALA A 37 11.57 3.98 10.01
CA ALA A 37 11.44 2.76 9.23
C ALA A 37 12.25 2.77 7.90
N VAL A 38 13.10 3.77 7.67
CA VAL A 38 13.95 3.87 6.46
C VAL A 38 14.88 2.65 6.29
N ARG A 39 15.35 2.05 7.40
CA ARG A 39 16.30 0.93 7.40
C ARG A 39 15.73 -0.36 6.77
N PRO A 40 14.54 -0.86 7.15
CA PRO A 40 13.96 -2.05 6.51
C PRO A 40 13.60 -1.82 5.04
N ILE A 41 13.19 -0.62 4.64
CA ILE A 41 12.84 -0.31 3.24
C ILE A 41 14.09 -0.26 2.36
N ALA A 42 15.19 0.33 2.84
CA ALA A 42 16.47 0.27 2.14
C ALA A 42 16.94 -1.18 1.96
N GLY A 43 16.75 -2.04 2.96
CA GLY A 43 17.02 -3.47 2.86
C GLY A 43 16.19 -4.17 1.79
N LEU A 44 14.89 -3.82 1.68
CA LEU A 44 13.97 -4.35 0.65
C LEU A 44 14.42 -3.96 -0.76
N VAL A 45 14.82 -2.71 -0.97
CA VAL A 45 15.30 -2.21 -2.27
C VAL A 45 16.58 -2.91 -2.69
N VAL A 46 17.54 -3.07 -1.77
CA VAL A 46 18.80 -3.80 -2.04
C VAL A 46 18.51 -5.25 -2.40
N LEU A 47 17.61 -5.92 -1.67
CA LEU A 47 17.16 -7.28 -1.97
C LEU A 47 16.54 -7.39 -3.36
N GLY A 48 15.67 -6.44 -3.74
CA GLY A 48 15.05 -6.38 -5.06
C GLY A 48 16.08 -6.20 -6.20
N VAL A 49 17.07 -5.34 -6.00
CA VAL A 49 18.17 -5.14 -6.98
C VAL A 49 19.00 -6.41 -7.14
N LEU A 50 19.36 -7.09 -6.04
CA LEU A 50 20.09 -8.35 -6.09
C LEU A 50 19.30 -9.46 -6.79
N ALA A 51 18.00 -9.54 -6.56
CA ALA A 51 17.12 -10.48 -7.25
C ALA A 51 17.05 -10.19 -8.76
N LEU A 52 17.00 -8.92 -9.16
CA LEU A 52 17.01 -8.52 -10.57
C LEU A 52 18.32 -8.90 -11.25
N VAL A 53 19.47 -8.62 -10.60
CA VAL A 53 20.80 -9.00 -11.10
C VAL A 53 20.91 -10.51 -11.24
N ALA A 54 20.50 -11.28 -10.22
CA ALA A 54 20.51 -12.74 -10.23
C ALA A 54 19.69 -13.30 -11.41
N ARG A 55 18.51 -12.73 -11.67
CA ARG A 55 17.64 -13.11 -12.78
C ARG A 55 18.29 -12.81 -14.14
N TRP A 56 18.92 -11.65 -14.28
CA TRP A 56 19.64 -11.25 -15.50
C TRP A 56 20.86 -12.13 -15.78
N SER A 57 21.59 -12.53 -14.74
CA SER A 57 22.76 -13.40 -14.84
C SER A 57 22.43 -14.89 -15.02
N GLY A 58 21.14 -15.26 -15.08
CA GLY A 58 20.71 -16.64 -15.29
C GLY A 58 21.00 -17.58 -14.11
N LEU A 59 21.22 -17.07 -12.89
CA LEU A 59 21.44 -17.92 -11.72
C LEU A 59 20.13 -18.60 -11.29
N ILE A 60 19.97 -19.87 -11.66
CA ILE A 60 18.77 -20.67 -11.39
C ILE A 60 18.51 -20.82 -9.88
N LEU A 61 19.55 -21.16 -9.10
CA LEU A 61 19.44 -21.33 -7.65
C LEU A 61 19.10 -20.01 -6.93
N ALA A 62 19.71 -18.91 -7.35
CA ALA A 62 19.44 -17.60 -6.77
C ALA A 62 18.02 -17.13 -7.12
N GLY A 63 17.57 -17.33 -8.36
CA GLY A 63 16.19 -17.04 -8.79
C GLY A 63 15.16 -17.81 -7.96
N TRP A 64 15.38 -19.11 -7.76
CA TRP A 64 14.51 -19.93 -6.91
C TRP A 64 14.53 -19.48 -5.43
N LEU A 65 15.71 -19.16 -4.90
CA LEU A 65 15.87 -18.65 -3.53
C LEU A 65 15.11 -17.32 -3.33
N PHE A 66 15.32 -16.35 -4.22
CA PHE A 66 14.64 -15.06 -4.14
C PHE A 66 13.12 -15.18 -4.29
N GLN A 67 12.63 -16.10 -5.12
CA GLN A 67 11.20 -16.38 -5.26
C GLN A 67 10.60 -16.94 -3.95
N SER A 68 11.29 -17.89 -3.29
CA SER A 68 10.87 -18.40 -1.99
C SER A 68 10.95 -17.34 -0.89
N LEU A 69 11.99 -16.50 -0.91
CA LEU A 69 12.11 -15.40 0.05
C LEU A 69 11.00 -14.36 -0.15
N TRP A 70 10.58 -14.07 -1.38
CA TRP A 70 9.53 -13.08 -1.66
C TRP A 70 8.18 -13.45 -1.01
N SER A 71 7.81 -14.73 -1.02
CA SER A 71 6.56 -15.18 -0.40
C SER A 71 6.58 -15.07 1.13
N MET A 72 7.71 -15.40 1.77
CA MET A 72 7.91 -15.23 3.22
C MET A 72 8.02 -13.76 3.62
N LEU A 73 8.63 -12.93 2.78
CA LEU A 73 8.84 -11.51 3.01
C LEU A 73 7.52 -10.74 3.06
N LEU A 74 6.54 -11.08 2.20
CA LEU A 74 5.21 -10.50 2.26
C LEU A 74 4.52 -10.77 3.61
N LEU A 75 4.60 -12.02 4.11
CA LEU A 75 4.05 -12.37 5.41
C LEU A 75 4.77 -11.61 6.55
N LEU A 76 6.10 -11.56 6.50
CA LEU A 76 6.91 -10.85 7.50
C LEU A 76 6.59 -9.36 7.53
N ILE A 77 6.44 -8.72 6.37
CA ILE A 77 6.03 -7.32 6.25
C ILE A 77 4.68 -7.11 6.93
N VAL A 78 3.67 -7.94 6.65
CA VAL A 78 2.34 -7.81 7.27
C VAL A 78 2.43 -7.93 8.80
N ILE A 79 3.24 -8.85 9.33
CA ILE A 79 3.41 -9.03 10.78
C ILE A 79 4.13 -7.82 11.40
N VAL A 80 5.23 -7.36 10.80
CA VAL A 80 6.04 -6.26 11.32
C VAL A 80 5.29 -4.93 11.26
N PHE A 81 4.54 -4.70 10.18
CA PHE A 81 3.76 -3.49 9.94
C PHE A 81 2.30 -3.61 10.43
N GLN A 82 1.95 -4.70 11.13
CA GLN A 82 0.63 -4.86 11.74
C GLN A 82 0.24 -3.67 12.64
N PRO A 83 1.13 -3.14 13.50
CA PRO A 83 0.80 -2.00 14.37
C PRO A 83 0.44 -0.75 13.59
N GLU A 84 1.14 -0.50 12.48
CA GLU A 84 0.91 0.66 11.62
C GLU A 84 -0.43 0.58 10.88
N ILE A 85 -0.76 -0.59 10.31
CA ILE A 85 -2.06 -0.82 9.66
C ILE A 85 -3.18 -0.56 10.65
N ARG A 86 -3.04 -1.07 11.88
CA ARG A 86 -3.99 -0.84 12.96
C ARG A 86 -4.16 0.65 13.27
N ARG A 87 -3.06 1.40 13.43
CA ARG A 87 -3.09 2.85 13.69
C ARG A 87 -3.79 3.63 12.59
N ILE A 88 -3.57 3.28 11.32
CA ILE A 88 -4.24 3.93 10.19
C ILE A 88 -5.74 3.67 10.23
N LEU A 89 -6.15 2.42 10.49
CA LEU A 89 -7.57 2.06 10.61
C LEU A 89 -8.25 2.75 11.80
N GLU A 90 -7.53 2.89 12.92
CA GLU A 90 -7.99 3.65 14.08
C GLU A 90 -8.19 5.14 13.74
N ARG A 91 -7.23 5.76 13.03
CA ARG A 91 -7.34 7.16 12.55
C ARG A 91 -8.45 7.36 11.52
N MET A 92 -8.78 6.34 10.75
CA MET A 92 -9.82 6.39 9.72
C MET A 92 -11.22 6.10 10.25
N ASN A 93 -11.43 5.95 11.56
CA ASN A 93 -12.75 5.71 12.12
C ASN A 93 -13.68 6.91 11.85
N PRO A 94 -14.66 6.79 10.94
CA PRO A 94 -15.53 7.90 10.56
C PRO A 94 -16.38 8.39 11.75
N LEU A 95 -16.54 7.56 12.79
CA LEU A 95 -17.28 7.91 13.98
C LEU A 95 -16.57 8.95 14.85
N ASP A 96 -15.24 9.06 14.81
CA ASP A 96 -14.51 10.14 15.52
C ASP A 96 -14.71 11.50 14.86
N VAL A 97 -14.89 11.53 13.53
CA VAL A 97 -15.28 12.74 12.77
C VAL A 97 -16.68 13.22 13.18
N PHE A 98 -17.58 12.30 13.59
CA PHE A 98 -18.95 12.64 14.00
C PHE A 98 -19.14 12.83 15.52
N ARG A 99 -18.25 12.33 16.38
CA ARG A 99 -18.31 12.53 17.84
C ARG A 99 -17.42 13.67 18.35
N GLY A 100 -16.42 14.08 17.59
CA GLY A 100 -15.52 15.16 17.96
C GLY A 100 -15.98 16.51 17.43
N GLN A 101 -17.01 17.12 18.03
CA GLN A 101 -16.92 18.57 18.18
C GLN A 101 -15.69 18.80 19.07
N ARG A 102 -14.50 18.91 18.45
CA ARG A 102 -13.30 19.44 19.10
C ARG A 102 -13.66 20.87 19.46
N VAL A 103 -14.21 21.03 20.65
CA VAL A 103 -14.39 22.34 21.26
C VAL A 103 -12.98 22.85 21.45
N VAL A 104 -12.58 23.77 20.58
CA VAL A 104 -11.40 24.61 20.76
C VAL A 104 -11.35 24.96 22.24
N LEU A 105 -10.24 24.63 22.92
CA LEU A 105 -10.04 25.04 24.30
C LEU A 105 -10.31 26.54 24.35
N GLN A 106 -11.42 26.91 24.98
CA GLN A 106 -11.86 28.29 24.97
C GLN A 106 -10.82 29.12 25.72
N ARG A 107 -10.68 30.40 25.34
CA ARG A 107 -9.69 31.31 25.95
C ARG A 107 -9.82 31.33 27.47
N GLU A 108 -11.05 31.19 27.97
CA GLU A 108 -11.40 31.11 29.38
C GLU A 108 -10.73 29.89 30.05
N THR A 109 -10.74 28.72 29.41
CA THR A 109 -10.07 27.53 29.94
C THR A 109 -8.55 27.68 29.98
N LEU A 110 -7.97 28.27 28.92
CA LEU A 110 -6.53 28.53 28.90
C LEU A 110 -6.13 29.53 29.98
N ALA A 111 -6.92 30.57 30.22
CA ALA A 111 -6.69 31.52 31.30
C ALA A 111 -6.75 30.86 32.69
N GLU A 112 -7.75 30.00 32.93
CA GLU A 112 -7.84 29.26 34.20
C GLU A 112 -6.66 28.29 34.39
N LEU A 113 -6.22 27.62 33.33
CA LEU A 113 -5.07 26.73 33.34
C LEU A 113 -3.78 27.49 33.64
N THR A 114 -3.47 28.54 32.89
CA THR A 114 -2.22 29.29 33.07
C THR A 114 -2.19 29.94 34.45
N GLU A 115 -3.30 30.53 34.91
CA GLU A 115 -3.34 31.12 36.23
C GLU A 115 -3.16 30.07 37.35
N ALA A 116 -3.76 28.88 37.21
CA ALA A 116 -3.55 27.78 38.16
C ALA A 116 -2.09 27.33 38.20
N VAL A 117 -1.46 27.14 37.03
CA VAL A 117 -0.07 26.72 36.88
C VAL A 117 0.89 27.73 37.50
N PHE A 118 0.68 29.03 37.29
CA PHE A 118 1.51 30.08 37.89
C PHE A 118 1.31 30.21 39.40
N ARG A 119 0.10 29.97 39.92
CA ARG A 119 -0.13 29.88 41.36
C ARG A 119 0.56 28.66 41.98
N MET A 120 0.49 27.50 41.33
CA MET A 120 1.20 26.29 41.76
C MET A 120 2.71 26.48 41.75
N ALA A 121 3.25 27.18 40.75
CA ALA A 121 4.65 27.59 40.68
C ALA A 121 5.07 28.44 41.87
N HIS A 122 4.27 29.44 42.25
CA HIS A 122 4.51 30.26 43.44
C HIS A 122 4.50 29.42 44.73
N ASP A 123 3.54 28.50 44.84
CA ASP A 123 3.39 27.60 45.98
C ASP A 123 4.40 26.42 45.96
N LYS A 124 5.25 26.33 44.94
CA LYS A 124 6.17 25.21 44.66
C LYS A 124 5.48 23.83 44.62
N VAL A 125 4.26 23.80 44.12
CA VAL A 125 3.50 22.57 43.88
C VAL A 125 3.81 22.08 42.46
N GLY A 126 4.40 20.89 42.34
CA GLY A 126 4.68 20.27 41.06
C GLY A 126 3.41 19.91 40.31
N ALA A 127 3.37 20.20 39.00
CA ALA A 127 2.20 19.93 38.16
C ALA A 127 2.64 19.46 36.77
N LEU A 128 1.81 18.65 36.13
CA LEU A 128 2.00 18.19 34.77
C LEU A 128 0.65 18.05 34.08
N VAL A 129 0.37 18.93 33.12
CA VAL A 129 -0.87 18.99 32.36
C VAL A 129 -0.59 18.68 30.90
N VAL A 130 -1.36 17.77 30.32
CA VAL A 130 -1.28 17.34 28.93
C VAL A 130 -2.48 17.88 28.17
N LEU A 131 -2.21 18.61 27.10
CA LEU A 131 -3.17 19.05 26.09
C LEU A 131 -2.95 18.20 24.84
N PRO A 132 -3.85 17.26 24.51
CA PRO A 132 -3.69 16.40 23.34
C PRO A 132 -3.72 17.19 22.03
N GLY A 133 -2.85 16.81 21.09
CA GLY A 133 -2.85 17.31 19.72
C GLY A 133 -3.73 16.47 18.79
N HIS A 134 -3.26 16.24 17.56
CA HIS A 134 -3.91 15.39 16.56
C HIS A 134 -3.64 13.91 16.79
N ASP A 135 -2.44 13.57 17.23
CA ASP A 135 -2.06 12.19 17.47
C ASP A 135 -2.77 11.65 18.72
N PRO A 136 -3.34 10.43 18.66
CA PRO A 136 -4.00 9.81 19.80
C PRO A 136 -2.98 9.56 20.91
N ILE A 137 -3.23 10.10 22.09
CA ILE A 137 -2.33 9.97 23.24
C ILE A 137 -2.61 8.72 24.09
N GLU A 138 -3.74 8.03 23.85
CA GLU A 138 -4.24 6.91 24.64
C GLU A 138 -3.24 5.75 24.72
N GLU A 139 -2.49 5.49 23.64
CA GLU A 139 -1.47 4.44 23.62
C GLU A 139 -0.23 4.78 24.47
N HIS A 140 -0.11 6.02 24.92
CA HIS A 140 0.98 6.50 25.75
C HIS A 140 0.60 6.68 27.22
N LEU A 141 -0.70 6.84 27.51
CA LEU A 141 -1.18 6.99 28.88
C LEU A 141 -1.25 5.62 29.57
N ARG A 142 -0.67 5.52 30.77
CA ARG A 142 -0.87 4.38 31.67
C ARG A 142 -1.64 4.83 32.90
N GLU A 143 -2.52 3.95 33.38
CA GLU A 143 -3.39 4.21 34.54
C GLU A 143 -4.28 5.45 34.34
N GLY A 144 -4.53 6.21 35.40
CA GLY A 144 -5.34 7.41 35.40
C GLY A 144 -6.77 7.19 35.91
N VAL A 145 -7.24 8.14 36.70
CA VAL A 145 -8.60 8.20 37.24
C VAL A 145 -9.42 9.13 36.35
N GLN A 146 -10.57 8.66 35.87
CA GLN A 146 -11.52 9.51 35.14
C GLN A 146 -12.12 10.58 36.07
N VAL A 147 -12.11 11.83 35.62
CA VAL A 147 -12.60 12.98 36.39
C VAL A 147 -13.84 13.59 35.73
N GLU A 148 -13.81 13.77 34.40
CA GLU A 148 -14.88 14.36 33.59
C GLU A 148 -15.47 15.67 34.16
N ALA A 149 -14.60 16.58 34.59
CA ALA A 149 -14.99 17.87 35.19
C ALA A 149 -14.65 19.06 34.29
N LEU A 150 -15.35 20.19 34.47
CA LEU A 150 -14.93 21.46 33.86
C LEU A 150 -13.61 21.92 34.47
N VAL A 151 -12.75 22.53 33.65
CA VAL A 151 -11.50 23.10 34.14
C VAL A 151 -11.81 24.34 34.99
N SER A 152 -11.36 24.32 36.23
CA SER A 152 -11.28 25.50 37.09
C SER A 152 -9.94 25.49 37.82
N ARG A 153 -9.48 26.68 38.20
CA ARG A 153 -8.22 26.87 38.92
C ARG A 153 -8.20 26.16 40.26
N GLU A 154 -9.31 26.22 41.01
CA GLU A 154 -9.46 25.55 42.29
C GLU A 154 -9.36 24.04 42.13
N LEU A 155 -9.99 23.47 41.09
CA LEU A 155 -9.95 22.05 40.84
C LEU A 155 -8.56 21.58 40.42
N LEU A 156 -7.90 22.30 39.51
CA LEU A 156 -6.52 21.98 39.09
C LEU A 156 -5.57 21.99 40.28
N ARG A 157 -5.63 23.03 41.12
CA ARG A 157 -4.81 23.11 42.34
C ARG A 157 -5.12 21.96 43.29
N SER A 158 -6.39 21.64 43.49
CA SER A 158 -6.79 20.52 44.37
C SER A 158 -6.28 19.17 43.88
N LEU A 159 -6.25 18.93 42.56
CA LEU A 159 -5.81 17.66 41.99
C LEU A 159 -4.31 17.45 42.10
N PHE A 160 -3.52 18.53 42.06
CA PHE A 160 -2.06 18.49 42.24
C PHE A 160 -1.59 18.70 43.68
N GLN A 161 -2.48 19.00 44.62
CA GLN A 161 -2.11 19.24 46.02
C GLN A 161 -1.71 17.92 46.71
N PRO A 162 -0.47 17.78 47.22
CA PRO A 162 -0.12 16.64 48.06
C PRO A 162 -0.89 16.68 49.39
N PRO A 163 -1.33 15.53 49.95
CA PRO A 163 -1.03 14.16 49.55
C PRO A 163 -2.12 13.50 48.67
N ALA A 164 -2.89 14.26 47.89
CA ALA A 164 -4.01 13.72 47.12
C ALA A 164 -3.54 12.61 46.16
N PRO A 165 -4.16 11.41 46.09
CA PRO A 165 -3.71 10.34 45.19
C PRO A 165 -3.56 10.76 43.71
N THR A 166 -4.26 11.83 43.30
CA THR A 166 -4.25 12.39 41.95
C THR A 166 -3.02 13.24 41.60
N HIS A 167 -2.21 13.65 42.60
CA HIS A 167 -1.07 14.56 42.39
C HIS A 167 0.15 13.90 41.74
N ASP A 168 0.20 12.56 41.77
CA ASP A 168 1.28 11.78 41.20
C ASP A 168 0.90 11.35 39.78
N GLY A 169 1.52 12.00 38.80
CA GLY A 169 1.24 11.82 37.38
C GLY A 169 0.70 13.08 36.69
N ALA A 170 0.20 12.88 35.47
CA ALA A 170 -0.28 13.93 34.59
C ALA A 170 -1.81 14.06 34.64
N ILE A 171 -2.29 15.28 34.42
CA ILE A 171 -3.70 15.57 34.15
C ILE A 171 -3.88 15.77 32.65
N VAL A 172 -4.90 15.16 32.07
CA VAL A 172 -5.25 15.31 30.65
C VAL A 172 -6.46 16.22 30.53
N ILE A 173 -6.32 17.31 29.76
CA ILE A 173 -7.41 18.25 29.48
C ILE A 173 -7.82 18.13 28.02
N ARG A 174 -9.11 17.88 27.77
CA ARG A 174 -9.72 17.76 26.44
C ARG A 174 -10.96 18.62 26.36
N SER A 175 -11.11 19.37 25.27
CA SER A 175 -12.37 20.09 24.98
C SER A 175 -12.88 20.94 26.15
N GLY A 176 -11.98 21.64 26.86
CA GLY A 176 -12.34 22.47 28.02
C GLY A 176 -12.60 21.71 29.34
N ARG A 177 -12.35 20.39 29.36
CA ARG A 177 -12.65 19.51 30.49
C ARG A 177 -11.43 18.70 30.92
N ILE A 178 -11.34 18.41 32.20
CA ILE A 178 -10.40 17.44 32.76
C ILE A 178 -10.96 16.05 32.46
N ASP A 179 -10.30 15.32 31.56
CA ASP A 179 -10.66 13.95 31.19
C ASP A 179 -10.21 12.97 32.28
N ARG A 180 -8.90 12.99 32.58
CA ARG A 180 -8.25 12.08 33.54
C ARG A 180 -7.21 12.81 34.37
N ALA A 181 -6.96 12.30 35.58
CA ALA A 181 -5.85 12.70 36.45
C ALA A 181 -5.01 11.48 36.85
N ALA A 182 -3.80 11.69 37.40
CA ALA A 182 -2.85 10.63 37.74
C ALA A 182 -2.49 9.69 36.58
N CYS A 183 -2.32 10.24 35.38
CA CYS A 183 -1.85 9.48 34.22
C CYS A 183 -0.32 9.36 34.23
N PHE A 184 0.22 8.16 34.13
CA PHE A 184 1.65 7.96 33.93
C PHE A 184 2.01 8.08 32.45
N LEU A 185 3.02 8.91 32.16
CA LEU A 185 3.52 9.16 30.80
C LEU A 185 4.84 8.41 30.55
N PRO A 186 5.18 8.12 29.29
CA PRO A 186 6.49 7.58 28.95
C PRO A 186 7.59 8.61 29.28
N MET A 187 8.70 8.14 29.85
CA MET A 187 9.88 8.97 30.07
C MET A 187 10.78 8.98 28.82
N THR A 188 11.39 10.14 28.54
CA THR A 188 12.44 10.24 27.51
C THR A 188 13.68 9.43 27.89
N THR A 189 14.32 8.83 26.89
CA THR A 189 15.62 8.15 27.02
C THR A 189 16.77 9.02 26.50
N ALA A 190 16.53 10.30 26.20
CA ALA A 190 17.56 11.22 25.72
C ALA A 190 18.66 11.41 26.78
N SER A 191 19.91 11.26 26.35
CA SER A 191 21.09 11.60 27.14
C SER A 191 21.40 13.10 27.01
N GLY A 192 21.99 13.69 28.06
CA GLY A 192 22.39 15.11 28.05
C GLY A 192 21.31 16.10 28.51
N LEU A 193 20.21 15.63 29.11
CA LEU A 193 19.26 16.51 29.77
C LEU A 193 19.88 17.15 31.02
N PRO A 194 19.52 18.41 31.35
CA PRO A 194 19.95 19.07 32.58
C PRO A 194 19.74 18.18 33.82
N SER A 195 20.68 18.21 34.76
CA SER A 195 20.60 17.41 36.00
C SER A 195 19.40 17.78 36.87
N GLU A 196 18.91 19.01 36.72
CA GLU A 196 17.75 19.58 37.39
C GLU A 196 16.41 18.98 36.90
N TYR A 197 16.42 18.24 35.78
CA TYR A 197 15.20 17.69 35.20
C TYR A 197 14.80 16.39 35.92
N GLY A 198 13.86 16.54 36.84
CA GLY A 198 13.17 15.45 37.54
C GLY A 198 12.22 14.64 36.65
N ALA A 199 11.45 13.74 37.29
CA ALA A 199 10.58 12.78 36.60
C ALA A 199 9.51 13.45 35.72
N ARG A 200 8.86 14.53 36.19
CA ARG A 200 7.83 15.26 35.42
C ARG A 200 8.37 15.89 34.15
N HIS A 201 9.57 16.46 34.19
CA HIS A 201 10.26 17.00 33.00
C HIS A 201 10.51 15.90 31.97
N ARG A 202 11.04 14.76 32.41
CA ARG A 202 11.34 13.62 31.54
C ARG A 202 10.08 12.97 30.95
N ALA A 203 9.00 12.94 31.73
CA ALA A 203 7.68 12.49 31.29
C ALA A 203 7.07 13.42 30.23
N ALA A 204 7.15 14.73 30.44
CA ALA A 204 6.68 15.73 29.48
C ALA A 204 7.44 15.63 28.15
N ILE A 205 8.78 15.58 28.20
CA ILE A 205 9.61 15.37 27.00
C ILE A 205 9.26 14.03 26.34
N GLY A 206 9.21 12.95 27.11
CA GLY A 206 8.99 11.60 26.57
C GLY A 206 7.64 11.42 25.89
N LEU A 207 6.59 12.12 26.34
CA LEU A 207 5.32 12.16 25.63
C LEU A 207 5.43 12.97 24.33
N THR A 208 5.97 14.20 24.41
CA THR A 208 6.05 15.11 23.25
C THR A 208 7.08 14.72 22.19
N GLU A 209 7.95 13.74 22.47
CA GLU A 209 8.80 13.08 21.47
C GLU A 209 8.03 12.06 20.60
N ARG A 210 6.86 11.60 21.08
CA ARG A 210 6.12 10.48 20.47
C ARG A 210 4.83 10.92 19.79
N CYS A 211 4.24 12.02 20.25
CA CYS A 211 3.03 12.62 19.71
C CYS A 211 3.12 14.15 19.74
N ASP A 212 2.21 14.81 19.03
CA ASP A 212 2.10 16.26 18.93
C ASP A 212 1.37 16.93 20.12
N ALA A 213 1.29 16.27 21.27
CA ALA A 213 0.72 16.85 22.47
C ALA A 213 1.57 18.01 23.01
N LEU A 214 0.90 18.96 23.68
CA LEU A 214 1.54 20.02 24.44
C LEU A 214 1.49 19.66 25.92
N CYS A 215 2.63 19.74 26.62
CA CYS A 215 2.69 19.47 28.05
C CYS A 215 3.10 20.72 28.81
N VAL A 216 2.22 21.24 29.67
CA VAL A 216 2.55 22.32 30.60
C VAL A 216 2.97 21.72 31.93
N LEU A 217 4.12 22.10 32.47
CA LEU A 217 4.63 21.57 33.73
C LEU A 217 5.10 22.66 34.68
N VAL A 218 5.09 22.32 35.98
CA VAL A 218 5.64 23.14 37.07
C VAL A 218 6.70 22.31 37.80
N SER A 219 7.89 22.88 37.95
CA SER A 219 8.96 22.31 38.77
C SER A 219 8.65 22.46 40.26
N GLU A 220 8.61 21.36 41.00
CA GLU A 220 8.41 21.37 42.46
C GLU A 220 9.62 21.95 43.22
N GLU A 221 10.82 21.86 42.64
CA GLU A 221 12.04 22.35 43.28
C GLU A 221 12.21 23.87 43.07
N GLN A 222 12.02 24.29 41.81
CA GLN A 222 12.34 25.65 41.37
C GLN A 222 11.13 26.57 41.26
N GLY A 223 9.91 26.01 41.18
CA GLY A 223 8.71 26.78 40.84
C GLY A 223 8.71 27.29 39.39
N THR A 224 9.57 26.76 38.52
CA THR A 224 9.63 27.17 37.10
C THR A 224 8.48 26.55 36.32
N VAL A 225 7.75 27.36 35.56
CA VAL A 225 6.74 26.91 34.59
C VAL A 225 7.41 26.65 33.25
N ALA A 226 7.12 25.53 32.60
CA ALA A 226 7.64 25.22 31.28
C ALA A 226 6.60 24.54 30.38
N LEU A 227 6.73 24.74 29.07
CA LEU A 227 5.99 24.05 28.03
C LEU A 227 6.93 23.04 27.35
N ALA A 228 6.55 21.76 27.30
CA ALA A 228 7.19 20.80 26.42
C ALA A 228 6.40 20.67 25.12
N ARG A 229 7.12 20.69 24.00
CA ARG A 229 6.60 20.46 22.65
C ARG A 229 7.70 19.84 21.78
N GLN A 230 7.36 18.81 21.02
CA GLN A 230 8.29 18.14 20.09
C GLN A 230 9.63 17.77 20.76
N GLY A 231 9.58 17.29 22.01
CA GLY A 231 10.75 16.90 22.79
C GLY A 231 11.60 18.07 23.33
N THR A 232 11.21 19.32 23.13
CA THR A 232 11.91 20.50 23.66
C THR A 232 11.13 21.12 24.81
N LEU A 233 11.82 21.52 25.89
CA LEU A 233 11.25 22.26 27.01
C LEU A 233 11.58 23.75 26.90
N THR A 234 10.57 24.60 26.99
CA THR A 234 10.70 26.06 26.96
C THR A 234 10.14 26.66 28.26
N PRO A 235 10.95 27.36 29.07
CA PRO A 235 10.49 27.97 30.31
C PRO A 235 9.70 29.26 30.06
N PHE A 236 8.72 29.53 30.92
CA PHE A 236 7.87 30.72 30.90
C PHE A 236 7.85 31.38 32.28
N PHE A 237 7.96 32.71 32.30
CA PHE A 237 7.99 33.52 33.53
C PHE A 237 6.73 34.37 33.73
N GLU A 238 5.87 34.48 32.71
CA GLU A 238 4.65 35.30 32.71
C GLU A 238 3.48 34.45 32.19
N SER A 239 2.33 34.49 32.88
CA SER A 239 1.12 33.74 32.52
C SER A 239 0.57 34.13 31.16
N GLU A 240 0.60 35.43 30.85
CA GLU A 240 0.13 35.99 29.58
C GLU A 240 0.92 35.44 28.39
N ARG A 241 2.25 35.30 28.52
CA ARG A 241 3.09 34.74 27.44
C ARG A 241 2.82 33.27 27.21
N LEU A 242 2.66 32.49 28.29
CA LEU A 242 2.30 31.08 28.17
C LEU A 242 0.92 30.93 27.50
N GLN A 243 -0.05 31.75 27.89
CA GLN A 243 -1.38 31.73 27.30
C GLN A 243 -1.33 32.07 25.81
N GLN A 244 -0.62 33.13 25.42
CA GLN A 244 -0.46 33.51 24.02
C GLN A 244 0.20 32.40 23.19
N GLU A 245 1.20 31.72 23.74
CA GLU A 245 1.87 30.62 23.04
C GLU A 245 0.95 29.41 22.88
N LEU A 246 0.21 29.03 23.93
CA LEU A 246 -0.79 27.96 23.85
C LEU A 246 -1.88 28.32 22.83
N GLU A 247 -2.38 29.56 22.84
CA GLU A 247 -3.37 30.01 21.86
C GLU A 247 -2.85 29.87 20.43
N ARG A 248 -1.60 30.26 20.15
CA ARG A 248 -0.98 30.13 18.82
C ARG A 248 -0.87 28.69 18.38
N GLU A 249 -0.31 27.82 19.21
CA GLU A 249 -0.09 26.41 18.87
C GLU A 249 -1.41 25.65 18.65
N LEU A 250 -2.44 25.96 19.43
CA LEU A 250 -3.78 25.39 19.23
C LEU A 250 -4.45 25.96 17.97
N GLN A 251 -4.24 27.24 17.64
CA GLN A 251 -4.81 27.86 16.43
C GLN A 251 -4.14 27.35 15.14
N ASP A 252 -2.82 27.16 15.15
CA ASP A 252 -2.05 26.63 14.02
C ASP A 252 -2.45 25.18 13.73
N SER A 253 -2.69 24.38 14.79
CA SER A 253 -3.23 23.03 14.70
C SER A 253 -4.59 22.99 13.98
N LEU A 254 -5.49 23.92 14.29
CA LEU A 254 -6.79 24.05 13.62
C LEU A 254 -6.68 24.55 12.18
N SER A 255 -5.69 25.40 11.90
CA SER A 255 -5.49 25.99 10.57
C SER A 255 -4.85 25.00 9.59
N ALA A 256 -4.04 24.06 10.08
CA ALA A 256 -3.47 22.97 9.29
C ALA A 256 -4.54 21.99 8.75
N GLU A 257 -5.72 21.91 9.38
CA GLU A 257 -6.87 21.12 8.90
C GLU A 257 -7.71 21.86 7.85
N ALA A 258 -7.54 23.18 7.67
CA ALA A 258 -8.23 23.88 6.59
C ALA A 258 -7.62 23.45 5.25
N PRO A 259 -8.41 22.86 4.32
CA PRO A 259 -7.88 22.48 3.02
C PRO A 259 -7.44 23.76 2.31
N GLU A 260 -6.13 23.97 2.18
CA GLU A 260 -5.58 25.10 1.46
C GLU A 260 -6.12 25.08 0.02
N ARG A 261 -7.11 25.95 -0.22
CA ARG A 261 -7.52 26.35 -1.57
C ARG A 261 -6.44 27.28 -2.12
N GLY A 262 -5.28 26.71 -2.47
CA GLY A 262 -4.14 27.41 -3.06
C GLY A 262 -3.67 26.71 -4.34
N GLY A 263 -3.99 27.29 -5.50
CA GLY A 263 -3.72 26.71 -6.82
C GLY A 263 -2.24 26.58 -7.18
N LEU A 264 -1.95 25.58 -8.03
CA LEU A 264 -0.73 25.32 -8.83
C LEU A 264 0.66 25.31 -8.16
N THR A 265 0.81 25.67 -6.88
CA THR A 265 2.10 25.66 -6.17
C THR A 265 2.45 24.28 -5.59
N TRP A 266 1.46 23.40 -5.38
CA TRP A 266 1.65 21.98 -5.04
C TRP A 266 2.40 21.20 -6.15
N LEU A 267 2.31 21.65 -7.41
CA LEU A 267 2.93 20.95 -8.52
C LEU A 267 4.46 21.08 -8.49
N THR A 268 4.99 22.21 -8.03
CA THR A 268 6.41 22.56 -8.16
C THR A 268 7.29 22.11 -7.00
N HIS A 269 6.73 21.79 -5.83
CA HIS A 269 7.56 21.65 -4.63
C HIS A 269 8.43 20.39 -4.53
N HIS A 270 8.17 19.32 -5.29
CA HIS A 270 8.97 18.07 -5.23
C HIS A 270 9.07 17.34 -6.60
N TRP A 271 9.47 18.04 -7.66
CA TRP A 271 9.51 17.49 -9.02
C TRP A 271 10.42 16.27 -9.20
N TRP A 272 11.55 16.20 -8.49
CA TRP A 272 12.48 15.08 -8.58
C TRP A 272 11.93 13.79 -7.95
N ALA A 273 11.20 13.88 -6.84
CA ALA A 273 10.54 12.74 -6.20
C ALA A 273 9.38 12.21 -7.06
N LYS A 274 8.65 13.11 -7.71
CA LYS A 274 7.61 12.76 -8.71
C LYS A 274 8.22 12.04 -9.91
N GLY A 275 9.36 12.52 -10.41
CA GLY A 275 10.10 11.85 -11.49
C GLY A 275 10.58 10.45 -11.13
N LEU A 276 11.10 10.27 -9.90
CA LEU A 276 11.58 8.97 -9.42
C LEU A 276 10.44 7.98 -9.23
N ALA A 277 9.29 8.40 -8.68
CA ALA A 277 8.10 7.57 -8.55
C ALA A 277 7.59 7.10 -9.93
N ILE A 278 7.47 8.01 -10.90
CA ILE A 278 7.05 7.69 -12.28
C ILE A 278 8.03 6.70 -12.94
N GLY A 279 9.34 6.90 -12.76
CA GLY A 279 10.37 6.00 -13.28
C GLY A 279 10.29 4.60 -12.69
N LEU A 280 10.03 4.50 -11.38
CA LEU A 280 9.92 3.22 -10.65
C LEU A 280 8.64 2.48 -11.03
N THR A 281 7.52 3.19 -11.19
CA THR A 281 6.26 2.65 -11.74
C THR A 281 6.46 2.12 -13.16
N ALA A 282 7.13 2.89 -14.03
CA ALA A 282 7.39 2.47 -15.41
C ALA A 282 8.28 1.21 -15.45
N ALA A 283 9.31 1.14 -14.61
CA ALA A 283 10.18 -0.03 -14.51
C ALA A 283 9.44 -1.28 -13.99
N LEU A 284 8.59 -1.12 -12.96
CA LEU A 284 7.74 -2.19 -12.44
C LEU A 284 6.72 -2.68 -13.48
N TRP A 285 6.08 -1.76 -14.19
CA TRP A 285 5.12 -2.09 -15.24
C TRP A 285 5.78 -2.88 -16.37
N VAL A 286 6.96 -2.44 -16.84
CA VAL A 286 7.73 -3.17 -17.87
C VAL A 286 8.16 -4.56 -17.37
N GLY A 287 8.60 -4.66 -16.10
CA GLY A 287 9.04 -5.92 -15.51
C GLY A 287 7.93 -6.96 -15.30
N ILE A 288 6.71 -6.50 -14.98
CA ILE A 288 5.55 -7.35 -14.67
C ILE A 288 4.74 -7.69 -15.93
N VAL A 289 4.54 -6.73 -16.83
CA VAL A 289 3.72 -6.91 -18.04
C VAL A 289 4.50 -7.60 -19.16
N GLY A 290 5.83 -7.51 -19.17
CA GLY A 290 6.68 -8.08 -20.20
C GLY A 290 6.65 -9.61 -20.34
N GLU A 291 6.04 -10.34 -19.40
CA GLU A 291 6.09 -11.82 -19.35
C GLU A 291 4.74 -12.51 -19.62
N GLN A 292 3.66 -11.77 -19.92
CA GLN A 292 2.35 -12.39 -20.21
C GLN A 292 2.29 -12.96 -21.64
N SER A 293 2.72 -14.21 -21.79
CA SER A 293 2.41 -15.03 -22.96
C SER A 293 0.92 -15.40 -22.91
N SER A 294 0.12 -14.87 -23.83
CA SER A 294 -1.34 -15.08 -23.84
C SER A 294 -1.67 -16.39 -24.54
N GLU A 295 -2.29 -17.34 -23.82
CA GLU A 295 -2.82 -18.58 -24.39
C GLU A 295 -4.18 -18.30 -25.04
N THR A 296 -4.24 -18.32 -26.37
CA THR A 296 -5.48 -18.05 -27.11
C THR A 296 -5.97 -19.34 -27.78
N GLY A 297 -7.26 -19.64 -27.61
CA GLY A 297 -7.93 -20.72 -28.34
C GLY A 297 -8.36 -20.26 -29.74
N MET A 298 -8.05 -21.04 -30.76
CA MET A 298 -8.46 -20.79 -32.15
C MET A 298 -9.06 -22.05 -32.76
N THR A 299 -10.13 -21.88 -33.54
CA THR A 299 -10.77 -22.94 -34.30
C THR A 299 -10.23 -22.92 -35.73
N LEU A 300 -9.63 -24.02 -36.18
CA LEU A 300 -9.07 -24.15 -37.52
C LEU A 300 -9.94 -25.07 -38.38
N PRO A 301 -10.21 -24.72 -39.64
CA PRO A 301 -10.81 -25.65 -40.58
C PRO A 301 -9.82 -26.76 -40.98
N ILE A 302 -10.32 -27.99 -41.12
CA ILE A 302 -9.52 -29.15 -41.55
C ILE A 302 -9.65 -29.34 -43.06
N GLU A 303 -8.51 -29.40 -43.78
CA GLU A 303 -8.45 -29.76 -45.19
C GLU A 303 -7.88 -31.18 -45.36
N TYR A 304 -8.69 -32.06 -45.95
CA TYR A 304 -8.29 -33.42 -46.29
C TYR A 304 -7.62 -33.44 -47.66
N GLN A 305 -6.35 -33.86 -47.72
CA GLN A 305 -5.57 -33.96 -48.95
C GLN A 305 -5.37 -35.42 -49.38
N SER A 306 -5.30 -35.64 -50.70
CA SER A 306 -5.03 -36.96 -51.32
C SER A 306 -6.09 -38.04 -51.00
N ILE A 307 -7.36 -37.73 -51.22
CA ILE A 307 -8.43 -38.75 -51.22
C ILE A 307 -8.16 -39.70 -52.40
N ALA A 308 -7.86 -40.97 -52.12
CA ALA A 308 -7.70 -41.97 -53.17
C ALA A 308 -9.00 -42.08 -53.99
N PRO A 309 -8.95 -42.19 -55.34
CA PRO A 309 -10.15 -42.15 -56.19
C PRO A 309 -11.17 -43.28 -55.95
N ILE A 310 -10.82 -44.26 -55.12
CA ILE A 310 -11.59 -45.47 -54.77
C ILE A 310 -12.32 -45.37 -53.42
N VAL A 311 -12.25 -44.22 -52.74
CA VAL A 311 -12.70 -44.04 -51.36
C VAL A 311 -13.70 -42.89 -51.24
N GLU A 312 -14.80 -43.11 -50.50
CA GLU A 312 -15.76 -42.09 -50.09
C GLU A 312 -15.78 -41.95 -48.56
N LEU A 313 -15.70 -40.72 -48.06
CA LEU A 313 -15.78 -40.44 -46.62
C LEU A 313 -17.24 -40.62 -46.17
N ARG A 314 -17.48 -41.48 -45.19
CA ARG A 314 -18.82 -41.75 -44.64
C ARG A 314 -18.87 -41.30 -43.18
N GLY A 315 -20.01 -40.77 -42.74
CA GLY A 315 -20.26 -40.41 -41.33
C GLY A 315 -19.98 -38.95 -40.95
N ASP A 316 -19.91 -38.70 -39.64
CA ASP A 316 -19.72 -37.38 -39.03
C ASP A 316 -18.22 -36.98 -39.04
N VAL A 317 -17.81 -36.34 -40.13
CA VAL A 317 -16.41 -35.92 -40.35
C VAL A 317 -16.18 -34.57 -39.69
N PRO A 318 -15.28 -34.44 -38.70
CA PRO A 318 -15.01 -33.18 -38.03
C PRO A 318 -14.46 -32.16 -39.04
N ARG A 319 -15.13 -31.02 -39.20
CA ARG A 319 -14.71 -29.97 -40.15
C ARG A 319 -13.80 -28.91 -39.50
N GLU A 320 -13.76 -28.92 -38.18
CA GLU A 320 -13.10 -27.91 -37.35
C GLU A 320 -12.25 -28.57 -36.26
N LEU A 321 -11.11 -27.96 -35.98
CA LEU A 321 -10.16 -28.35 -34.95
C LEU A 321 -9.99 -27.21 -33.94
N ASN A 322 -10.21 -27.47 -32.65
CA ASN A 322 -9.94 -26.49 -31.62
C ASN A 322 -8.50 -26.65 -31.12
N ILE A 323 -7.67 -25.63 -31.33
CA ILE A 323 -6.28 -25.60 -30.88
C ILE A 323 -6.07 -24.48 -29.86
N ARG A 324 -5.23 -24.72 -28.86
CA ARG A 324 -4.71 -23.68 -27.98
C ARG A 324 -3.26 -23.39 -28.34
N LEU A 325 -3.00 -22.11 -28.59
CA LEU A 325 -1.71 -21.60 -29.02
C LEU A 325 -1.13 -20.68 -27.94
N ARG A 326 0.16 -20.87 -27.63
CA ARG A 326 0.95 -19.91 -26.87
C ARG A 326 1.81 -19.12 -27.86
N ALA A 327 1.57 -17.81 -27.93
CA ALA A 327 2.27 -16.93 -28.86
C ALA A 327 2.36 -15.50 -28.30
N SER A 328 3.31 -14.71 -28.80
CA SER A 328 3.38 -13.28 -28.50
C SER A 328 2.18 -12.55 -29.13
N GLN A 329 1.76 -11.42 -28.56
CA GLN A 329 0.62 -10.65 -29.09
C GLN A 329 0.82 -10.23 -30.56
N PHE A 330 2.06 -10.01 -30.99
CA PHE A 330 2.42 -9.72 -32.38
C PHE A 330 2.20 -10.91 -33.32
N ALA A 331 2.56 -12.12 -32.87
CA ALA A 331 2.35 -13.34 -33.64
C ALA A 331 0.85 -13.67 -33.77
N LEU A 332 0.04 -13.43 -32.73
CA LEU A 332 -1.42 -13.60 -32.78
C LEU A 332 -2.09 -12.66 -33.80
N GLU A 333 -1.62 -11.41 -33.90
CA GLU A 333 -2.16 -10.46 -34.87
C GLU A 333 -1.76 -10.82 -36.31
N ALA A 334 -0.56 -11.37 -36.52
CA ALA A 334 -0.15 -11.92 -37.81
C ALA A 334 -1.03 -13.10 -38.24
N LEU A 335 -1.42 -13.98 -37.31
CA LEU A 335 -2.33 -15.12 -37.56
C LEU A 335 -3.75 -14.70 -37.95
N ARG A 336 -4.22 -13.51 -37.55
CA ARG A 336 -5.53 -12.99 -38.00
C ARG A 336 -5.56 -12.67 -39.49
N SER A 337 -4.41 -12.31 -40.07
CA SER A 337 -4.30 -11.92 -41.48
C SER A 337 -4.15 -13.09 -42.46
N GLN A 338 -3.80 -14.29 -41.96
CA GLN A 338 -3.67 -15.52 -42.74
C GLN A 338 -4.34 -16.68 -42.00
N PRO A 339 -5.51 -17.16 -42.43
CA PRO A 339 -6.18 -18.26 -41.75
C PRO A 339 -5.31 -19.53 -41.84
N LEU A 340 -4.83 -20.00 -40.68
CA LEU A 340 -4.14 -21.28 -40.55
C LEU A 340 -5.07 -22.41 -41.00
N ARG A 341 -4.51 -23.44 -41.64
CA ARG A 341 -5.24 -24.61 -42.10
C ARG A 341 -4.54 -25.87 -41.60
N ALA A 342 -5.30 -26.80 -41.01
CA ALA A 342 -4.77 -28.10 -40.65
C ALA A 342 -4.88 -29.03 -41.87
N ARG A 343 -3.76 -29.56 -42.36
CA ARG A 343 -3.72 -30.42 -43.53
C ARG A 343 -3.56 -31.88 -43.10
N ILE A 344 -4.57 -32.70 -43.36
CA ILE A 344 -4.53 -34.14 -43.05
C ILE A 344 -4.34 -34.91 -44.35
N ASN A 345 -3.22 -35.63 -44.46
CA ASN A 345 -2.93 -36.45 -45.63
C ASN A 345 -3.57 -37.85 -45.50
N LEU A 346 -4.46 -38.20 -46.43
CA LEU A 346 -5.21 -39.46 -46.44
C LEU A 346 -4.59 -40.54 -47.35
N ALA A 347 -3.38 -40.35 -47.88
CA ALA A 347 -2.78 -41.25 -48.86
C ALA A 347 -2.59 -42.73 -48.42
N HIS A 348 -2.58 -43.01 -47.11
CA HIS A 348 -2.32 -44.34 -46.55
C HIS A 348 -3.56 -44.97 -45.88
N VAL A 349 -4.74 -44.40 -46.10
CA VAL A 349 -5.98 -44.78 -45.41
C VAL A 349 -6.63 -45.98 -46.11
N GLN A 350 -6.95 -47.02 -45.34
CA GLN A 350 -7.58 -48.25 -45.85
C GLN A 350 -9.11 -48.21 -45.68
N PRO A 351 -9.90 -48.96 -46.48
CA PRO A 351 -11.34 -49.06 -46.27
C PRO A 351 -11.69 -49.60 -44.88
N GLY A 352 -12.58 -48.92 -44.14
CA GLY A 352 -12.93 -49.23 -42.74
C GLY A 352 -12.80 -48.03 -41.79
N ILE A 353 -12.83 -48.30 -40.48
CA ILE A 353 -12.66 -47.28 -39.44
C ILE A 353 -11.16 -47.03 -39.24
N ASN A 354 -10.72 -45.80 -39.48
CA ASN A 354 -9.33 -45.37 -39.33
C ASN A 354 -9.19 -44.37 -38.18
N TYR A 355 -8.15 -44.54 -37.37
CA TYR A 355 -7.80 -43.65 -36.27
C TYR A 355 -6.56 -42.84 -36.65
N ILE A 356 -6.71 -41.53 -36.87
CA ILE A 356 -5.61 -40.66 -37.26
C ILE A 356 -5.20 -39.79 -36.06
N PRO A 357 -4.00 -39.97 -35.47
CA PRO A 357 -3.50 -39.10 -34.41
C PRO A 357 -3.05 -37.75 -35.00
N LEU A 358 -3.57 -36.65 -34.46
CA LEU A 358 -3.18 -35.31 -34.89
C LEU A 358 -1.86 -34.92 -34.24
N THR A 359 -0.82 -34.76 -35.06
CA THR A 359 0.55 -34.47 -34.60
C THR A 359 0.98 -33.09 -35.09
N ARG A 360 1.84 -32.39 -34.31
CA ARG A 360 2.30 -31.01 -34.58
C ARG A 360 2.79 -30.76 -36.02
N GLY A 361 3.37 -31.77 -36.68
CA GLY A 361 3.87 -31.68 -38.06
C GLY A 361 2.81 -31.61 -39.16
N GLN A 362 1.51 -31.67 -38.82
CA GLN A 362 0.39 -31.58 -39.78
C GLN A 362 -0.26 -30.19 -39.80
N ILE A 363 0.26 -29.24 -39.01
CA ILE A 363 -0.21 -27.86 -38.92
C ILE A 363 0.94 -26.95 -39.35
N ASP A 364 0.78 -26.25 -40.47
CA ASP A 364 1.77 -25.31 -40.97
C ASP A 364 1.76 -24.05 -40.08
N LEU A 365 2.69 -23.95 -39.13
CA LEU A 365 2.78 -22.85 -38.18
C LEU A 365 3.95 -21.91 -38.51
N PRO A 366 3.76 -20.57 -38.46
CA PRO A 366 4.85 -19.61 -38.52
C PRO A 366 5.83 -19.81 -37.35
N PRO A 367 7.12 -19.42 -37.52
CA PRO A 367 8.10 -19.50 -36.45
C PRO A 367 7.69 -18.61 -35.25
N GLY A 368 7.79 -19.15 -34.03
CA GLY A 368 7.48 -18.43 -32.78
C GLY A 368 6.09 -18.68 -32.18
N ILE A 369 5.35 -19.68 -32.68
CA ILE A 369 4.04 -20.11 -32.14
C ILE A 369 4.14 -21.55 -31.65
N GLU A 370 3.76 -21.79 -30.41
CA GLU A 370 3.73 -23.14 -29.83
C GLU A 370 2.30 -23.65 -29.64
N VAL A 371 2.04 -24.88 -30.09
CA VAL A 371 0.76 -25.56 -29.83
C VAL A 371 0.83 -26.24 -28.48
N THR A 372 0.03 -25.75 -27.53
CA THR A 372 -0.04 -26.27 -26.17
C THR A 372 -1.06 -27.39 -26.07
N GLU A 373 -2.17 -27.32 -26.80
CA GLU A 373 -3.25 -28.32 -26.76
C GLU A 373 -3.97 -28.45 -28.11
N ILE A 374 -4.28 -29.68 -28.53
CA ILE A 374 -5.04 -29.99 -29.75
C ILE A 374 -6.29 -30.80 -29.35
N ARG A 375 -7.48 -30.34 -29.72
CA ARG A 375 -8.75 -31.06 -29.46
C ARG A 375 -9.60 -31.17 -30.73
N PRO A 376 -10.05 -32.39 -31.11
CA PRO A 376 -9.71 -33.69 -30.52
C PRO A 376 -8.27 -34.12 -30.87
N ALA A 377 -7.62 -34.93 -30.03
CA ALA A 377 -6.28 -35.47 -30.31
C ALA A 377 -6.28 -36.62 -31.33
N LEU A 378 -7.47 -37.19 -31.60
CA LEU A 378 -7.69 -38.33 -32.48
C LEU A 378 -8.90 -38.04 -33.37
N VAL A 379 -8.74 -38.19 -34.69
CA VAL A 379 -9.84 -38.11 -35.65
C VAL A 379 -10.18 -39.53 -36.10
N VAL A 380 -11.44 -39.91 -35.91
CA VAL A 380 -11.98 -41.20 -36.39
C VAL A 380 -12.64 -40.95 -37.73
N LEU A 381 -12.17 -41.64 -38.78
CA LEU A 381 -12.74 -41.56 -40.12
C LEU A 381 -13.28 -42.92 -40.54
N GLU A 382 -14.53 -42.98 -40.96
CA GLU A 382 -15.09 -44.15 -41.61
C GLU A 382 -15.01 -43.99 -43.13
N VAL A 383 -14.39 -44.99 -43.76
CA VAL A 383 -13.91 -44.88 -45.14
C VAL A 383 -14.55 -45.99 -45.96
N GLY A 384 -15.50 -45.63 -46.83
CA GLY A 384 -16.23 -46.56 -47.70
C GLY A 384 -15.54 -46.77 -49.05
N LYS A 385 -15.77 -47.92 -49.69
CA LYS A 385 -15.32 -48.18 -51.07
C LYS A 385 -16.31 -47.53 -52.04
N LYS A 386 -15.82 -46.72 -52.98
CA LYS A 386 -16.65 -46.06 -54.00
C LYS A 386 -17.25 -47.10 -54.95
N GLU A 387 -18.56 -47.35 -54.86
CA GLU A 387 -19.28 -48.20 -55.82
C GLU A 387 -19.60 -47.39 -57.08
N GLY A 388 -18.95 -47.72 -58.20
CA GLY A 388 -19.28 -47.12 -59.50
C GLY A 388 -18.16 -47.17 -60.53
N ALA A 389 -17.83 -48.36 -61.03
CA ALA A 389 -17.17 -48.54 -62.32
C ALA A 389 -17.39 -49.98 -62.84
N ILE A 390 -18.63 -50.31 -63.24
CA ILE A 390 -18.91 -51.53 -64.02
C ILE A 390 -19.85 -51.16 -65.18
N THR A 391 -19.26 -51.12 -66.38
CA THR A 391 -19.77 -51.56 -67.69
C THR A 391 -21.08 -50.98 -68.26
N GLN A 392 -20.94 -50.18 -69.34
CA GLN A 392 -21.83 -50.27 -70.50
C GLN A 392 -20.98 -50.43 -71.78
N THR A 393 -20.73 -51.68 -72.15
CA THR A 393 -20.43 -52.07 -73.54
C THR A 393 -21.64 -52.84 -74.02
N GLY A 394 -22.30 -52.36 -75.07
CA GLY A 394 -23.47 -53.01 -75.64
C GLY A 394 -23.97 -52.31 -76.90
N GLN A 395 -23.29 -52.57 -78.02
CA GLN A 395 -23.94 -52.85 -79.31
C GLN A 395 -23.22 -54.00 -79.98
#